data_AF-A0A9D4W9J5-F1
#
_entry.id   AF-A0A9D4W9J5-F1
#
_cell.length_a   1.000
_cell.length_b   1.000
_cell.length_c   1.000
_cell.angle_alpha   90.00
_cell.angle_beta   90.00
_cell.angle_gamma   90.00
#
_symmetry.space_group_name_H-M   'P 1'
#
loop_
_entity.id
_entity.type
_entity.pdbx_description
1 polymer ?
#
loop_
_entity_poly.entity_id
_entity_poly.type
_entity_poly.pdbx_seq_one_letter_code
_entity_poly.pdbx_strand_id
1 'polypeptide(L)'
;MQYKVEGSRDKSSDDEQDIDELSFTELRDKLIAIDPLNKHHIVKVNQVEAEFWKKSEGYRVGWSDEILGFDCGGQQWVSETCFPAGKLAKPSMKDLEYIEELKKLIEKEEIPAPAPIEQRWTASTWSPLSPASSPSEDDIFSWVGIIMYLPTMDARQRKDITEEFFHYRHLTQAKLWDDYSAYEHWAKIETDRGGAESELNENVNIEYGPKPKTWKVYTRKRKKHDVAKNHLKA
;
A
#
# COMPACT_ATOMS: atom_id res chain seq x y z
N MET A 1 29.18 -57.65 -6.31
CA MET A 1 28.86 -57.12 -4.97
C MET A 1 28.66 -55.63 -5.12
N GLN A 2 27.41 -55.17 -5.05
CA GLN A 2 27.03 -53.76 -5.08
C GLN A 2 27.40 -53.11 -3.74
N TYR A 3 28.03 -51.94 -3.77
CA TYR A 3 28.04 -51.02 -2.63
C TYR A 3 27.31 -49.74 -3.01
N LYS A 4 26.30 -49.46 -2.20
CA LYS A 4 25.32 -48.38 -2.28
C LYS A 4 26.00 -47.03 -2.10
N VAL A 5 25.59 -46.07 -2.93
CA VAL A 5 25.74 -44.63 -2.67
C VAL A 5 24.75 -44.29 -1.54
N GLU A 6 25.25 -43.91 -0.37
CA GLU A 6 24.42 -43.28 0.65
C GLU A 6 24.24 -41.81 0.26
N GLY A 7 23.00 -41.48 -0.08
CA GLY A 7 22.59 -40.12 -0.37
C GLY A 7 22.70 -39.25 0.87
N SER A 8 23.42 -38.14 0.72
CA SER A 8 23.29 -36.97 1.58
C SER A 8 21.84 -36.50 1.50
N ARG A 9 21.05 -36.77 2.55
CA ARG A 9 19.82 -36.01 2.79
C ARG A 9 20.26 -34.60 3.14
N ASP A 10 20.03 -33.67 2.22
CA ASP A 10 19.97 -32.26 2.55
C ASP A 10 19.01 -32.10 3.73
N LYS A 11 19.59 -31.75 4.89
CA LYS A 11 18.82 -31.18 5.99
C LYS A 11 18.39 -29.80 5.50
N SER A 12 17.15 -29.67 5.06
CA SER A 12 16.48 -28.38 5.06
C SER A 12 16.38 -27.92 6.51
N SER A 13 17.35 -27.14 6.96
CA SER A 13 17.23 -26.35 8.19
C SER A 13 16.29 -25.18 7.90
N ASP A 14 14.99 -25.47 7.82
CA ASP A 14 14.03 -24.48 8.29
C ASP A 14 14.05 -24.64 9.81
N ASP A 15 14.64 -23.67 10.49
CA ASP A 15 14.51 -23.56 11.94
C ASP A 15 13.02 -23.51 12.25
N GLU A 16 12.48 -24.60 12.83
CA GLU A 16 11.14 -24.65 13.41
C GLU A 16 11.12 -23.70 14.61
N GLN A 17 10.98 -22.41 14.32
CA GLN A 17 10.80 -21.35 15.29
C GLN A 17 9.49 -21.63 16.03
N ASP A 18 9.53 -21.61 17.37
CA ASP A 18 8.35 -21.87 18.18
C ASP A 18 7.27 -20.84 17.87
N ILE A 19 6.05 -21.31 17.61
CA ILE A 19 4.90 -20.47 17.27
C ILE A 19 4.58 -19.51 18.43
N ASP A 20 4.82 -19.95 19.66
CA ASP A 20 4.57 -19.16 20.87
C ASP A 20 5.55 -17.99 21.05
N GLU A 21 6.67 -17.97 20.32
CA GLU A 21 7.66 -16.89 20.36
C GLU A 21 7.41 -15.80 19.29
N LEU A 22 6.51 -16.06 18.35
CA LEU A 22 6.25 -15.16 17.23
C LEU A 22 5.33 -14.01 17.65
N SER A 23 5.68 -12.81 17.21
CA SER A 23 4.78 -11.66 17.25
C SER A 23 3.56 -11.91 16.37
N PHE A 24 2.51 -11.11 16.60
CA PHE A 24 1.29 -11.17 15.81
C PHE A 24 1.56 -10.95 14.30
N THR A 25 2.40 -9.99 13.96
CA THR A 25 2.76 -9.65 12.58
C THR A 25 3.52 -10.79 11.91
N GLU A 26 4.43 -11.46 12.63
CA GLU A 26 5.14 -12.65 12.12
C GLU A 26 4.21 -13.84 11.91
N LEU A 27 3.27 -14.09 12.83
CA LEU A 27 2.25 -15.14 12.69
C LEU A 27 1.36 -14.89 11.48
N ARG A 28 0.88 -13.65 11.32
CA ARG A 28 0.09 -13.23 10.16
C ARG A 28 0.87 -13.46 8.87
N ASP A 29 2.12 -13.01 8.80
CA ASP A 29 2.95 -13.17 7.60
C ASP A 29 3.18 -14.66 7.28
N LYS A 30 3.44 -15.52 8.27
CA LYS A 30 3.54 -16.98 8.06
C LYS A 30 2.23 -17.60 7.56
N LEU A 31 1.08 -17.19 8.10
CA LEU A 31 -0.22 -17.67 7.65
C LEU A 31 -0.48 -17.26 6.19
N ILE A 32 -0.20 -16.02 5.81
CA ILE A 32 -0.38 -15.54 4.44
C ILE A 32 0.57 -16.27 3.49
N ALA A 33 1.82 -16.54 3.89
CA ALA A 33 2.83 -17.20 3.05
C ALA A 33 2.41 -18.60 2.55
N ILE A 34 1.51 -19.28 3.25
CA ILE A 34 1.02 -20.62 2.88
C ILE A 34 0.39 -20.61 1.48
N ASP A 35 -0.47 -19.63 1.19
CA ASP A 35 -1.14 -19.51 -0.11
C ASP A 35 -1.64 -18.05 -0.32
N PRO A 36 -0.72 -17.10 -0.61
CA PRO A 36 -0.97 -15.67 -0.50
C PRO A 36 -1.97 -15.12 -1.53
N LEU A 37 -2.21 -15.87 -2.62
CA LEU A 37 -3.12 -15.49 -3.70
C LEU A 37 -4.44 -16.26 -3.67
N ASN A 38 -4.63 -17.14 -2.69
CA ASN A 38 -5.87 -17.89 -2.54
C ASN A 38 -6.87 -17.11 -1.68
N LYS A 39 -7.86 -16.51 -2.33
CA LYS A 39 -8.95 -15.76 -1.68
C LYS A 39 -9.62 -16.51 -0.53
N HIS A 40 -9.90 -17.82 -0.67
CA HIS A 40 -10.54 -18.57 0.41
C HIS A 40 -9.65 -18.75 1.63
N HIS A 41 -8.35 -18.91 1.41
CA HIS A 41 -7.36 -18.93 2.48
C HIS A 41 -7.26 -17.55 3.15
N ILE A 42 -7.10 -16.50 2.35
CA ILE A 42 -6.97 -15.12 2.85
C ILE A 42 -8.20 -14.67 3.65
N VAL A 43 -9.41 -14.99 3.20
CA VAL A 43 -10.64 -14.69 3.95
C VAL A 43 -10.61 -15.33 5.34
N LYS A 44 -10.09 -16.56 5.47
CA LYS A 44 -9.95 -17.21 6.78
C LYS A 44 -8.90 -16.52 7.64
N VAL A 45 -7.76 -16.15 7.05
CA VAL A 45 -6.72 -15.39 7.76
C VAL A 45 -7.28 -14.07 8.29
N ASN A 46 -7.98 -13.31 7.45
CA ASN A 46 -8.60 -12.04 7.81
C ASN A 46 -9.66 -12.21 8.93
N GLN A 47 -10.43 -13.29 8.91
CA GLN A 47 -11.39 -13.61 9.98
C GLN A 47 -10.69 -13.87 11.32
N VAL A 48 -9.61 -14.66 11.31
CA VAL A 48 -8.84 -14.97 12.51
C VAL A 48 -8.13 -13.73 13.04
N GLU A 49 -7.57 -12.90 12.17
CA GLU A 49 -6.98 -11.61 12.53
C GLU A 49 -8.02 -10.67 13.18
N ALA A 50 -9.22 -10.56 12.60
CA ALA A 50 -10.29 -9.76 13.18
C ALA A 50 -10.70 -10.26 14.58
N GLU A 51 -10.77 -11.57 14.79
CA GLU A 51 -11.01 -12.15 16.12
C GLU A 51 -9.88 -11.88 17.11
N PHE A 52 -8.62 -11.95 16.66
CA PHE A 52 -7.47 -11.63 17.48
C PHE A 52 -7.52 -10.19 17.97
N TRP A 53 -7.76 -9.23 17.07
CA TRP A 53 -7.86 -7.80 17.42
C TRP A 53 -9.00 -7.53 18.39
N LYS A 54 -10.15 -8.20 18.21
CA LYS A 54 -11.29 -8.10 19.13
C LYS A 54 -10.95 -8.62 20.53
N LYS A 55 -10.17 -9.69 20.64
CA LYS A 55 -9.73 -10.27 21.93
C LYS A 55 -8.60 -9.46 22.57
N SER A 56 -7.86 -8.70 21.76
CA SER A 56 -6.69 -7.91 22.17
C SER A 56 -7.02 -6.42 22.36
N GLU A 57 -8.31 -6.07 22.38
CA GLU A 57 -8.75 -4.69 22.56
C GLU A 57 -8.35 -4.12 23.94
N GLY A 58 -8.14 -2.81 24.00
CA GLY A 58 -7.72 -2.13 25.21
C GLY A 58 -7.35 -0.68 24.93
N TYR A 59 -6.87 0.02 25.96
CA TYR A 59 -6.33 1.37 25.81
C TYR A 59 -4.95 1.47 26.44
N ARG A 60 -4.11 2.29 25.82
CA ARG A 60 -2.80 2.70 26.35
C ARG A 60 -2.75 4.22 26.41
N VAL A 61 -2.06 4.76 27.41
CA VAL A 61 -1.83 6.20 27.58
C VAL A 61 -0.33 6.42 27.67
N GLY A 62 0.19 7.32 26.87
CA GLY A 62 1.62 7.63 26.76
C GLY A 62 1.85 8.87 25.92
N TRP A 63 3.10 9.25 25.74
CA TRP A 63 3.44 10.41 24.90
C TRP A 63 3.20 10.12 23.42
N SER A 64 2.96 11.15 22.61
CA SER A 64 2.62 10.95 21.20
C SER A 64 3.69 10.19 20.42
N ASP A 65 4.97 10.47 20.70
CA ASP A 65 6.11 9.79 20.10
C ASP A 65 6.25 8.33 20.53
N GLU A 66 5.77 7.96 21.73
CA GLU A 66 5.73 6.59 22.21
C GLU A 66 4.52 5.81 21.64
N ILE A 67 3.40 6.50 21.40
CA ILE A 67 2.12 5.87 21.01
C ILE A 67 1.95 5.77 19.49
N LEU A 68 2.54 6.69 18.71
CA LEU A 68 2.38 6.71 17.26
C LEU A 68 3.29 5.71 16.53
N GLY A 69 4.21 5.05 17.24
CA GLY A 69 4.95 3.91 16.70
C GLY A 69 4.05 2.69 16.52
N PHE A 70 4.05 2.12 15.32
CA PHE A 70 3.37 0.87 15.00
C PHE A 70 4.28 -0.04 14.16
N ASP A 71 4.09 -1.34 14.32
CA ASP A 71 4.76 -2.36 13.51
C ASP A 71 3.86 -2.70 12.31
N CYS A 72 4.37 -2.47 11.10
CA CYS A 72 3.67 -2.83 9.87
C CYS A 72 3.89 -4.31 9.48
N GLY A 73 4.81 -5.01 10.15
CA GLY A 73 5.30 -6.32 9.74
C GLY A 73 6.36 -6.23 8.64
N GLY A 74 6.43 -7.25 7.79
CA GLY A 74 7.42 -7.38 6.72
C GLY A 74 7.26 -6.43 5.54
N GLN A 75 7.89 -6.79 4.41
CA GLN A 75 7.82 -6.01 3.18
C GLN A 75 6.40 -6.05 2.58
N GLN A 76 5.96 -4.94 1.99
CA GLN A 76 4.63 -4.82 1.40
C GLN A 76 4.63 -3.88 0.20
N TRP A 77 3.77 -4.17 -0.76
CA TRP A 77 3.36 -3.23 -1.79
C TRP A 77 2.20 -2.37 -1.27
N VAL A 78 2.26 -1.07 -1.54
CA VAL A 78 1.25 -0.12 -1.09
C VAL A 78 0.96 0.85 -2.22
N SER A 79 -0.30 0.97 -2.60
CA SER A 79 -0.80 2.06 -3.44
C SER A 79 -1.81 2.84 -2.64
N GLU A 80 -1.71 4.16 -2.62
CA GLU A 80 -2.57 5.00 -1.81
C GLU A 80 -3.02 6.22 -2.59
N THR A 81 -4.29 6.56 -2.44
CA THR A 81 -4.88 7.75 -3.05
C THR A 81 -5.44 8.70 -2.01
N CYS A 82 -5.57 9.97 -2.41
CA CYS A 82 -6.12 11.06 -1.64
C CYS A 82 -7.23 11.74 -2.43
N PHE A 83 -8.39 11.95 -1.81
CA PHE A 83 -9.50 12.65 -2.44
C PHE A 83 -10.24 13.54 -1.43
N PRO A 84 -10.90 14.62 -1.90
CA PRO A 84 -11.67 15.50 -1.04
C PRO A 84 -12.91 14.80 -0.45
N ALA A 85 -13.06 14.87 0.87
CA ALA A 85 -14.16 14.28 1.64
C ALA A 85 -15.16 15.35 2.15
N GLY A 86 -15.21 16.50 1.46
CA GLY A 86 -16.08 17.63 1.83
C GLY A 86 -15.43 18.55 2.86
N LYS A 87 -16.26 19.17 3.71
CA LYS A 87 -15.80 20.09 4.76
C LYS A 87 -15.94 19.45 6.12
N LEU A 88 -15.13 19.85 7.09
CA LEU A 88 -15.20 19.34 8.46
C LEU A 88 -16.62 19.46 9.06
N ALA A 89 -17.28 20.60 8.87
CA ALA A 89 -18.64 20.83 9.36
C ALA A 89 -19.74 20.18 8.49
N LYS A 90 -19.41 19.78 7.25
CA LYS A 90 -20.34 19.16 6.31
C LYS A 90 -19.58 18.16 5.42
N PRO A 91 -19.27 16.96 5.93
CA PRO A 91 -18.60 15.93 5.16
C PRO A 91 -19.45 15.52 3.95
N SER A 92 -18.79 15.13 2.86
CA SER A 92 -19.48 14.71 1.63
C SER A 92 -19.96 13.25 1.68
N MET A 93 -19.49 12.47 2.65
CA MET A 93 -19.68 11.01 2.75
C MET A 93 -18.98 10.17 1.66
N LYS A 94 -18.24 10.82 0.75
CA LYS A 94 -17.46 10.15 -0.30
C LYS A 94 -16.42 9.17 0.24
N ASP A 95 -15.93 9.41 1.45
CA ASP A 95 -15.00 8.52 2.14
C ASP A 95 -15.61 7.15 2.43
N LEU A 96 -16.87 7.09 2.85
CA LEU A 96 -17.59 5.84 3.05
C LEU A 96 -18.02 5.19 1.73
N GLU A 97 -18.51 6.00 0.77
CA GLU A 97 -18.90 5.53 -0.57
C GLU A 97 -17.71 4.86 -1.27
N TYR A 98 -16.52 5.48 -1.22
CA TYR A 98 -15.31 4.94 -1.81
C TYR A 98 -14.95 3.56 -1.22
N ILE A 99 -15.03 3.40 0.10
CA ILE A 99 -14.75 2.11 0.74
C ILE A 99 -15.80 1.06 0.37
N GLU A 100 -17.07 1.45 0.28
CA GLU A 100 -18.12 0.53 -0.15
C GLU A 100 -17.88 0.03 -1.58
N GLU A 101 -17.53 0.93 -2.50
CA GLU A 101 -17.23 0.59 -3.89
C GLU A 101 -15.94 -0.19 -4.05
N LEU A 102 -14.90 0.14 -3.28
CA LEU A 102 -13.65 -0.61 -3.24
C LEU A 102 -13.87 -2.04 -2.77
N LYS A 103 -14.68 -2.24 -1.72
CA LYS A 103 -15.05 -3.59 -1.25
C LYS A 103 -15.82 -4.36 -2.32
N LYS A 104 -16.85 -3.75 -2.91
CA LYS A 104 -17.59 -4.35 -4.03
C LYS A 104 -16.66 -4.76 -5.19
N LEU A 105 -15.66 -3.94 -5.50
CA LEU A 105 -14.65 -4.25 -6.52
C LEU A 105 -13.80 -5.47 -6.12
N ILE A 106 -13.29 -5.52 -4.89
CA ILE A 106 -12.52 -6.66 -4.35
C ILE A 106 -13.34 -7.96 -4.44
N GLU A 107 -14.59 -7.93 -3.96
CA GLU A 107 -15.46 -9.09 -4.01
C GLU A 107 -15.74 -9.55 -5.44
N LYS A 108 -16.04 -8.60 -6.34
CA LYS A 108 -16.41 -8.85 -7.74
C LYS A 108 -15.27 -9.41 -8.58
N GLU A 109 -14.08 -8.85 -8.44
CA GLU A 109 -12.88 -9.25 -9.19
C GLU A 109 -12.10 -10.37 -8.48
N GLU A 110 -12.62 -10.87 -7.35
CA GLU A 110 -12.03 -11.95 -6.56
C GLU A 110 -10.60 -11.70 -6.06
N ILE A 111 -10.28 -10.43 -5.80
CA ILE A 111 -8.96 -10.03 -5.31
C ILE A 111 -8.73 -10.62 -3.90
N PRO A 112 -7.59 -11.27 -3.63
CA PRO A 112 -7.32 -11.89 -2.32
C PRO A 112 -7.31 -10.89 -1.16
N ALA A 113 -6.72 -9.69 -1.36
CA ALA A 113 -6.65 -8.60 -0.38
C ALA A 113 -6.23 -9.04 1.05
N PRO A 114 -4.99 -9.53 1.24
CA PRO A 114 -4.52 -10.08 2.52
C PRO A 114 -4.18 -9.03 3.58
N ALA A 115 -4.17 -7.76 3.21
CA ALA A 115 -3.80 -6.66 4.07
C ALA A 115 -5.01 -5.77 4.37
N PRO A 116 -5.02 -5.07 5.51
CA PRO A 116 -6.07 -4.10 5.80
C PRO A 116 -6.08 -3.01 4.73
N ILE A 117 -7.29 -2.55 4.40
CA ILE A 117 -7.45 -1.29 3.67
C ILE A 117 -7.19 -0.17 4.68
N GLU A 118 -6.14 0.59 4.49
CA GLU A 118 -5.80 1.70 5.37
C GLU A 118 -6.61 2.94 4.94
N GLN A 119 -7.44 3.46 5.84
CA GLN A 119 -8.12 4.73 5.62
C GLN A 119 -7.76 5.73 6.71
N ARG A 120 -7.38 6.95 6.31
CA ARG A 120 -7.11 8.05 7.24
C ARG A 120 -7.59 9.37 6.67
N TRP A 121 -7.78 10.35 7.55
CA TRP A 121 -8.23 11.68 7.19
C TRP A 121 -7.18 12.73 7.56
N THR A 122 -7.10 13.78 6.75
CA THR A 122 -6.28 14.97 7.04
C THR A 122 -7.06 16.24 6.80
N ALA A 123 -6.64 17.31 7.47
CA ALA A 123 -6.99 18.67 7.08
C ALA A 123 -6.28 19.06 5.77
N SER A 124 -6.80 20.07 5.09
CA SER A 124 -6.20 20.59 3.87
C SER A 124 -4.83 21.22 4.09
N THR A 125 -4.09 21.38 2.99
CA THR A 125 -2.86 22.15 2.94
C THR A 125 -2.92 23.17 1.82
N TRP A 126 -2.15 24.25 1.95
CA TRP A 126 -1.99 25.27 0.91
C TRP A 126 -0.89 24.92 -0.10
N SER A 127 -0.19 23.78 0.08
CA SER A 127 0.86 23.35 -0.82
C SER A 127 0.27 22.85 -2.15
N PRO A 128 0.49 23.53 -3.29
CA PRO A 128 -0.16 23.17 -4.56
C PRO A 128 0.27 21.82 -5.14
N LEU A 129 1.35 21.24 -4.61
CA LEU A 129 1.82 19.91 -5.02
C LEU A 129 1.30 18.80 -4.11
N SER A 130 0.56 19.13 -3.06
CA SER A 130 -0.03 18.12 -2.19
C SER A 130 -1.32 17.58 -2.81
N PRO A 131 -1.54 16.25 -2.79
CA PRO A 131 -2.83 15.66 -3.10
C PRO A 131 -3.98 16.21 -2.23
N ALA A 132 -3.65 16.70 -1.02
CA ALA A 132 -4.61 17.31 -0.08
C ALA A 132 -4.63 18.86 -0.18
N SER A 133 -4.27 19.43 -1.33
CA SER A 133 -4.23 20.88 -1.52
C SER A 133 -5.65 21.44 -1.66
N SER A 134 -5.98 22.47 -0.87
CA SER A 134 -7.20 23.26 -1.05
C SER A 134 -6.97 24.73 -0.68
N PRO A 135 -7.62 25.69 -1.37
CA PRO A 135 -7.67 27.08 -0.90
C PRO A 135 -8.56 27.26 0.35
N SER A 136 -9.34 26.25 0.75
CA SER A 136 -10.24 26.25 1.90
C SER A 136 -9.65 25.41 3.03
N GLU A 137 -9.43 26.03 4.19
CA GLU A 137 -8.89 25.36 5.39
C GLU A 137 -9.88 24.36 6.02
N ASP A 138 -11.18 24.55 5.76
CA ASP A 138 -12.23 23.67 6.28
C ASP A 138 -12.36 22.36 5.50
N ASP A 139 -11.68 22.24 4.35
CA ASP A 139 -11.76 21.04 3.53
C ASP A 139 -10.98 19.91 4.18
N ILE A 140 -11.57 18.71 4.16
CA ILE A 140 -10.97 17.48 4.65
C ILE A 140 -10.73 16.53 3.50
N PHE A 141 -9.71 15.69 3.64
CA PHE A 141 -9.31 14.72 2.63
C PHE A 141 -9.25 13.33 3.25
N SER A 142 -9.72 12.34 2.49
CA SER A 142 -9.59 10.92 2.82
C SER A 142 -8.42 10.35 2.03
N TRP A 143 -7.56 9.61 2.71
CA TRP A 143 -6.50 8.79 2.13
C TRP A 143 -6.91 7.34 2.24
N VAL A 144 -6.85 6.60 1.12
CA VAL A 144 -7.18 5.18 1.09
C VAL A 144 -6.03 4.41 0.45
N GLY A 145 -5.42 3.53 1.24
CA GLY A 145 -4.31 2.66 0.86
C GLY A 145 -4.77 1.22 0.66
N ILE A 146 -4.44 0.66 -0.50
CA ILE A 146 -4.51 -0.78 -0.77
C ILE A 146 -3.11 -1.38 -0.61
N ILE A 147 -3.06 -2.58 -0.04
CA ILE A 147 -1.81 -3.21 0.37
C ILE A 147 -1.80 -4.68 -0.06
N MET A 148 -0.63 -5.16 -0.48
CA MET A 148 -0.36 -6.59 -0.59
C MET A 148 0.96 -6.92 0.10
N TYR A 149 0.92 -7.82 1.08
CA TYR A 149 2.12 -8.28 1.78
C TYR A 149 3.02 -9.10 0.86
N LEU A 150 4.33 -9.05 1.10
CA LEU A 150 5.34 -9.89 0.48
C LEU A 150 5.91 -10.84 1.55
N PRO A 151 5.15 -11.85 1.99
CA PRO A 151 5.48 -12.66 3.18
C PRO A 151 6.56 -13.73 2.93
N THR A 152 7.16 -13.73 1.75
CA THR A 152 8.03 -14.80 1.25
C THR A 152 9.27 -14.23 0.58
N MET A 153 10.36 -15.00 0.62
CA MET A 153 11.59 -14.70 -0.12
C MET A 153 11.65 -15.44 -1.47
N ASP A 154 10.70 -16.35 -1.76
CA ASP A 154 10.65 -17.04 -3.04
C ASP A 154 10.39 -16.05 -4.19
N ALA A 155 11.30 -16.02 -5.16
CA ALA A 155 11.27 -15.03 -6.22
C ALA A 155 10.06 -15.19 -7.16
N ARG A 156 9.53 -16.42 -7.33
CA ARG A 156 8.38 -16.67 -8.21
C ARG A 156 7.10 -16.20 -7.54
N GLN A 157 6.88 -16.62 -6.30
CA GLN A 157 5.72 -16.21 -5.50
C GLN A 157 5.68 -14.68 -5.32
N ARG A 158 6.84 -14.04 -5.06
CA ARG A 158 6.92 -12.56 -5.01
C ARG A 158 6.58 -11.89 -6.34
N LYS A 159 6.98 -12.49 -7.47
CA LYS A 159 6.64 -11.99 -8.80
C LYS A 159 5.12 -12.06 -9.02
N ASP A 160 4.50 -13.18 -8.68
CA ASP A 160 3.06 -13.37 -8.84
C ASP A 160 2.26 -12.41 -7.93
N ILE A 161 2.68 -12.22 -6.67
CA ILE A 161 2.09 -11.21 -5.77
C ILE A 161 2.25 -9.79 -6.32
N THR A 162 3.42 -9.49 -6.90
CA THR A 162 3.68 -8.16 -7.48
C THR A 162 2.75 -7.91 -8.67
N GLU A 163 2.59 -8.89 -9.56
CA GLU A 163 1.68 -8.79 -10.71
C GLU A 163 0.22 -8.62 -10.25
N GLU A 164 -0.22 -9.37 -9.25
CA GLU A 164 -1.55 -9.23 -8.66
C GLU A 164 -1.76 -7.85 -7.99
N PHE A 165 -0.74 -7.33 -7.30
CA PHE A 165 -0.80 -5.98 -6.72
C PHE A 165 -1.00 -4.91 -7.80
N PHE A 166 -0.24 -4.96 -8.90
CA PHE A 166 -0.40 -4.01 -9.99
C PHE A 166 -1.74 -4.17 -10.71
N HIS A 167 -2.26 -5.39 -10.82
CA HIS A 167 -3.61 -5.64 -11.32
C HIS A 167 -4.67 -4.98 -10.43
N TYR A 168 -4.61 -5.21 -9.11
CA TYR A 168 -5.50 -4.60 -8.14
C TYR A 168 -5.42 -3.06 -8.19
N ARG A 169 -4.21 -2.49 -8.19
CA ARG A 169 -3.99 -1.05 -8.35
C ARG A 169 -4.66 -0.52 -9.63
N HIS A 170 -4.41 -1.16 -10.78
CA HIS A 170 -4.99 -0.74 -12.05
C HIS A 170 -6.52 -0.77 -12.03
N LEU A 171 -7.14 -1.78 -11.42
CA LEU A 171 -8.58 -1.84 -11.25
C LEU A 171 -9.11 -0.67 -10.42
N THR A 172 -8.47 -0.33 -9.30
CA THR A 172 -8.88 0.84 -8.50
C THR A 172 -8.73 2.14 -9.28
N GLN A 173 -7.65 2.29 -10.04
CA GLN A 173 -7.39 3.46 -10.87
C GLN A 173 -8.47 3.63 -11.93
N ALA A 174 -8.74 2.57 -12.70
CA ALA A 174 -9.67 2.60 -13.82
C ALA A 174 -11.15 2.69 -13.42
N LYS A 175 -11.48 2.39 -12.15
CA LYS A 175 -12.89 2.31 -11.68
C LYS A 175 -13.27 3.33 -10.63
N LEU A 176 -12.32 3.86 -9.86
CA LEU A 176 -12.62 4.71 -8.71
C LEU A 176 -11.94 6.08 -8.79
N TRP A 177 -10.73 6.19 -9.32
CA TRP A 177 -9.95 7.42 -9.06
C TRP A 177 -10.58 8.66 -9.70
N ASP A 178 -11.04 8.58 -10.95
CA ASP A 178 -11.64 9.71 -11.65
C ASP A 178 -12.94 10.19 -10.99
N ASP A 179 -13.83 9.26 -10.60
CA ASP A 179 -15.15 9.56 -10.00
C ASP A 179 -15.02 10.30 -8.65
N TYR A 180 -13.91 10.07 -7.93
CA TYR A 180 -13.62 10.70 -6.65
C TYR A 180 -12.64 11.87 -6.76
N SER A 181 -12.09 12.12 -7.96
CA SER A 181 -10.98 13.07 -8.15
C SER A 181 -9.82 12.72 -7.22
N ALA A 182 -9.45 11.45 -7.21
CA ALA A 182 -8.43 10.89 -6.33
C ALA A 182 -7.05 11.01 -6.97
N TYR A 183 -6.08 11.38 -6.15
CA TYR A 183 -4.70 11.61 -6.55
C TYR A 183 -3.77 10.66 -5.79
N GLU A 184 -2.80 10.08 -6.48
CA GLU A 184 -1.86 9.14 -5.86
C GLU A 184 -0.94 9.82 -4.84
N HIS A 185 -0.67 9.14 -3.73
CA HIS A 185 0.27 9.59 -2.71
C HIS A 185 1.70 9.49 -3.25
N TRP A 186 2.44 10.61 -3.25
CA TRP A 186 3.78 10.69 -3.84
C TRP A 186 4.78 9.62 -3.37
N ALA A 187 4.72 9.20 -2.12
CA ALA A 187 5.64 8.16 -1.60
C ALA A 187 5.24 6.73 -1.99
N LYS A 188 4.11 6.54 -2.66
CA LYS A 188 3.52 5.25 -3.04
C LYS A 188 3.37 5.08 -4.56
N ILE A 189 3.92 6.02 -5.33
CA ILE A 189 3.93 5.93 -6.78
C ILE A 189 4.85 4.80 -7.19
N GLU A 190 4.27 3.79 -7.81
CA GLU A 190 5.00 2.65 -8.37
C GLU A 190 4.78 2.60 -9.87
N THR A 191 5.85 2.35 -10.61
CA THR A 191 5.83 2.24 -12.07
C THR A 191 5.91 0.79 -12.51
N ASP A 192 5.08 0.38 -13.47
CA ASP A 192 5.34 -0.84 -14.19
C ASP A 192 6.66 -0.70 -15.00
N ARG A 193 7.40 -1.79 -15.12
CA ARG A 193 8.71 -1.75 -15.80
C ARG A 193 8.51 -1.46 -17.29
N GLY A 194 9.03 -0.34 -17.76
CA GLY A 194 9.41 -0.16 -19.18
C GLY A 194 8.71 0.97 -19.96
N GLY A 195 7.66 1.61 -19.44
CA GLY A 195 6.96 2.71 -20.14
C GLY A 195 6.75 3.99 -19.34
N ALA A 196 7.01 3.97 -18.03
CA ALA A 196 6.28 4.82 -17.09
C ALA A 196 6.76 6.28 -16.94
N GLU A 197 7.95 6.67 -17.40
CA GLU A 197 8.41 8.05 -17.16
C GLU A 197 7.61 9.10 -17.95
N SER A 198 7.16 8.78 -19.17
CA SER A 198 6.32 9.67 -19.97
C SER A 198 4.89 9.72 -19.45
N GLU A 199 4.29 8.56 -19.15
CA GLU A 199 2.92 8.48 -18.60
C GLU A 199 2.82 9.13 -17.22
N LEU A 200 3.79 8.90 -16.32
CA LEU A 200 3.84 9.63 -15.04
C LEU A 200 3.94 11.14 -15.24
N ASN A 201 4.79 11.59 -16.18
CA ASN A 201 4.92 13.03 -16.41
C ASN A 201 3.66 13.64 -17.04
N GLU A 202 2.95 12.90 -17.89
CA GLU A 202 1.67 13.31 -18.44
C GLU A 202 0.59 13.33 -17.36
N ASN A 203 0.41 12.24 -16.60
CA ASN A 203 -0.57 12.14 -15.52
C ASN A 203 -0.35 13.24 -14.47
N VAL A 204 0.89 13.47 -14.03
CA VAL A 204 1.20 14.55 -13.08
C VAL A 204 0.88 15.94 -13.65
N ASN A 205 1.09 16.17 -14.95
CA ASN A 205 0.76 17.46 -15.56
C ASN A 205 -0.74 17.63 -15.79
N ILE A 206 -1.49 16.55 -16.02
CA ILE A 206 -2.96 16.56 -16.11
C ILE A 206 -3.54 16.84 -14.73
N GLU A 207 -3.07 16.10 -13.71
CA GLU A 207 -3.59 16.15 -12.34
C GLU A 207 -3.29 17.46 -11.62
N TYR A 208 -2.06 17.97 -11.70
CA TYR A 208 -1.61 19.15 -10.95
C TYR A 208 -1.41 20.39 -11.83
N GLY A 209 -1.76 20.29 -13.12
CA GLY A 209 -1.44 21.30 -14.11
C GLY A 209 0.05 21.39 -14.45
N PRO A 210 0.45 22.27 -15.38
CA PRO A 210 1.85 22.46 -15.72
C PRO A 210 2.62 22.97 -14.50
N LYS A 211 3.63 22.22 -14.07
CA LYS A 211 4.54 22.60 -12.96
C LYS A 211 4.91 24.10 -13.06
N PRO A 212 4.69 24.91 -12.01
CA PRO A 212 4.92 26.35 -12.04
C PRO A 212 6.30 26.68 -12.60
N LYS A 213 6.41 27.74 -13.43
CA LYS A 213 7.70 28.19 -14.00
C LYS A 213 8.75 28.39 -12.89
N THR A 214 8.31 28.86 -11.72
CA THR A 214 9.12 29.02 -10.51
C THR A 214 9.69 27.71 -9.98
N TRP A 215 8.92 26.62 -10.00
CA TRP A 215 9.38 25.28 -9.58
C TRP A 215 10.38 24.66 -10.56
N LYS A 216 10.13 24.78 -11.88
CA LYS A 216 11.09 24.32 -12.90
C LYS A 216 12.41 25.08 -12.77
N VAL A 217 12.37 26.38 -12.46
CA VAL A 217 13.56 27.19 -12.20
C VAL A 217 14.25 26.80 -10.88
N TYR A 218 13.48 26.56 -9.81
CA TYR A 218 14.01 26.20 -8.49
C TYR A 218 14.69 24.82 -8.51
N THR A 219 14.05 23.83 -9.13
CA THR A 219 14.62 22.50 -9.34
C THR A 219 15.84 22.57 -10.25
N ARG A 220 15.81 23.32 -11.36
CA ARG A 220 16.97 23.47 -12.26
C ARG A 220 18.16 24.18 -11.60
N LYS A 221 17.92 25.13 -10.68
CA LYS A 221 18.96 25.75 -9.85
C LYS A 221 19.58 24.77 -8.86
N ARG A 222 18.80 23.87 -8.25
CA ARG A 222 19.32 22.79 -7.37
C ARG A 222 19.95 21.63 -8.14
N LYS A 223 19.51 21.36 -9.37
CA LYS A 223 19.96 20.25 -10.24
C LYS A 223 21.21 20.56 -11.08
N LYS A 224 21.96 21.63 -10.78
CA LYS A 224 23.14 22.04 -11.56
C LYS A 224 24.21 20.94 -11.71
N HIS A 225 24.16 19.91 -10.87
CA HIS A 225 25.08 18.76 -10.88
C HIS A 225 24.39 17.39 -10.79
N ASP A 226 23.05 17.31 -10.94
CA ASP A 226 22.28 16.04 -10.88
C ASP A 226 22.47 15.13 -9.64
N VAL A 227 23.13 15.61 -8.59
CA VAL A 227 23.52 14.85 -7.40
C VAL A 227 22.33 14.34 -6.57
N ALA A 228 21.16 14.96 -6.70
CA ALA A 228 19.94 14.62 -5.96
C ALA A 228 18.83 14.07 -6.87
N LYS A 229 19.21 13.26 -7.88
CA LYS A 229 18.27 12.48 -8.70
C LYS A 229 18.27 11.02 -8.24
N ASN A 230 17.09 10.51 -7.89
CA ASN A 230 16.88 9.08 -7.93
C ASN A 230 16.87 8.68 -9.41
N HIS A 231 17.86 7.88 -9.81
CA HIS A 231 17.72 7.10 -11.03
C HIS A 231 16.92 5.88 -10.59
N LEU A 232 15.74 5.68 -11.19
CA LEU A 232 15.08 4.37 -11.13
C LEU A 232 16.07 3.38 -11.73
N LYS A 233 16.83 2.68 -10.86
CA LYS A 233 17.71 1.60 -11.30
C LYS A 233 16.78 0.44 -11.68
N ALA A 234 16.77 0.14 -12.97
CA ALA A 234 16.05 -0.98 -13.58
C ALA A 234 16.47 -2.35 -13.02
#